data_AF-A0A090W758-F1
#
_entry.id   AF-A0A090W758-F1
#
_cell.length_a   1.000
_cell.length_b   1.000
_cell.length_c   1.000
_cell.angle_alpha   90.00
_cell.angle_beta   90.00
_cell.angle_gamma   90.00
#
_symmetry.space_group_name_H-M   'P 1'
#
loop_
_entity.id
_entity.type
_entity.pdbx_description
1 polymer ?
#
loop_
_entity_poly.entity_id
_entity_poly.type
_entity_poly.pdbx_seq_one_letter_code
_entity_poly.pdbx_strand_id
1 'polypeptide(L)' 'MDKINVVLADDHVLVRDGIKALLEDQSGIEVIDEAPMVLRHWKY' A
#
# COMPACT_ATOMS: atom_id res chain seq x y z
N MET A 1 -12.71 -0.93 -18.04
CA MET A 1 -11.42 -1.61 -17.85
C MET A 1 -11.30 -1.82 -16.36
N ASP A 2 -11.25 -3.06 -15.90
CA ASP A 2 -11.22 -3.35 -14.47
C ASP A 2 -9.83 -3.01 -13.93
N LYS A 3 -9.79 -2.10 -12.94
CA LYS A 3 -8.56 -1.75 -12.23
C LYS A 3 -8.41 -2.66 -11.03
N ILE A 4 -7.17 -3.05 -10.75
CA ILE A 4 -6.82 -3.79 -9.55
C ILE A 4 -6.61 -2.78 -8.42
N ASN A 5 -7.48 -2.85 -7.42
CA ASN A 5 -7.36 -2.03 -6.22
C ASN A 5 -6.37 -2.69 -5.25
N VAL A 6 -5.38 -1.92 -4.79
CA VAL A 6 -4.33 -2.41 -3.89
C VAL A 6 -4.20 -1.50 -2.67
N VAL A 7 -3.83 -2.12 -1.54
CA VAL A 7 -3.48 -1.45 -0.28
C VAL A 7 -2.02 -1.71 0.01
N LEU A 8 -1.25 -0.67 0.34
CA LEU A 8 0.17 -0.82 0.69
C LEU A 8 0.32 -0.95 2.20
N ALA A 9 0.81 -2.09 2.67
CA ALA A 9 1.03 -2.36 4.09
C ALA A 9 2.52 -2.45 4.41
N ASP A 10 3.06 -1.45 5.09
CA ASP A 10 4.48 -1.38 5.52
C ASP A 10 4.63 -0.39 6.68
N ASP A 11 5.52 -0.66 7.63
CA ASP A 11 5.82 0.25 8.75
C ASP A 11 6.64 1.48 8.33
N HIS A 12 7.27 1.46 7.16
CA HIS A 12 8.12 2.53 6.66
C HIS A 12 7.42 3.34 5.57
N VAL A 13 7.26 4.64 5.83
CA VAL A 13 6.67 5.60 4.87
C VAL A 13 7.46 5.65 3.56
N LEU A 14 8.80 5.65 3.65
CA LEU A 14 9.68 5.70 2.47
C LEU A 14 9.44 4.53 1.49
N VAL A 15 9.15 3.34 2.01
CA VAL A 15 8.89 2.15 1.19
C VAL A 15 7.56 2.32 0.46
N ARG A 16 6.51 2.81 1.16
CA ARG A 16 5.21 3.06 0.55
C ARG A 16 5.27 4.12 -0.54
N ASP A 17 5.98 5.23 -0.28
CA ASP A 17 6.16 6.31 -1.27
C ASP A 17 6.88 5.80 -2.53
N GLY A 18 7.93 4.98 -2.35
CA GLY A 18 8.65 4.38 -3.47
C GLY A 18 7.78 3.44 -4.31
N ILE A 19 7.00 2.57 -3.67
CA ILE A 19 6.11 1.65 -4.37
C ILE A 19 4.98 2.41 -5.08
N LYS A 20 4.42 3.43 -4.45
CA LYS A 20 3.37 4.27 -5.04
C LYS A 20 3.85 4.94 -6.32
N ALA A 21 5.03 5.56 -6.29
CA ALA A 21 5.63 6.19 -7.46
C ALA A 21 5.84 5.21 -8.64
N LEU A 22 6.16 3.94 -8.36
CA LEU A 22 6.28 2.91 -9.39
C LEU A 22 4.92 2.48 -9.97
N LEU A 23 3.86 2.50 -9.16
CA LEU A 23 2.51 2.08 -9.56
C LEU A 23 1.71 3.19 -10.27
N GLU A 24 2.07 4.46 -10.08
CA GLU A 24 1.42 5.60 -10.76
C GLU A 24 1.46 5.51 -12.29
N ASP A 25 2.52 4.92 -12.85
CA ASP A 25 2.65 4.70 -14.30
C ASP A 25 1.87 3.48 -14.83
N GLN A 26 1.27 2.67 -13.94
CA GLN A 26 0.54 1.45 -14.31
C GLN A 26 -0.96 1.70 -14.44
N SER A 27 -1.44 1.85 -15.68
CA SER A 27 -2.86 2.11 -16.01
C SER A 27 -3.90 1.09 -15.51
N GLY A 28 -3.46 -0.08 -14.99
CA GLY A 28 -4.32 -1.15 -14.48
C GLY A 28 -4.37 -1.27 -12.96
N ILE A 29 -3.64 -0.43 -12.21
CA ILE A 29 -3.50 -0.56 -10.76
C ILE A 29 -3.88 0.77 -10.09
N GLU A 30 -4.62 0.69 -9.00
CA GLU A 30 -5.03 1.85 -8.20
C GLU A 30 -4.71 1.59 -6.73
N VAL A 31 -3.82 2.41 -6.16
CA VAL A 31 -3.53 2.38 -4.72
C VAL A 31 -4.65 3.12 -4.00
N ILE A 32 -5.50 2.38 -3.30
CA ILE A 32 -6.70 2.92 -2.64
C ILE A 32 -6.48 3.26 -1.17
N ASP A 33 -5.46 2.67 -0.53
CA ASP A 33 -5.16 2.91 0.89
C ASP A 33 -3.73 2.51 1.26
N GLU A 34 -3.30 2.96 2.44
CA GLU A 34 -2.02 2.64 3.06
C GLU A 34 -2.23 2.22 4.52
N ALA A 35 -1.66 1.08 4.90
CA ALA A 35 -1.72 0.55 6.25
C ALA A 35 -0.32 0.55 6.89
N PRO A 36 -0.13 1.21 8.06
CA PRO A 36 1.07 0.95 8.86
C PRO A 36 1.00 -0.47 9.43
N MET A 37 2.16 -1.14 9.63
CA MET A 37 2.17 -2.41 10.36
C MET A 37 1.77 -2.17 11.82
N VAL A 38 0.47 -2.33 12.11
CA VAL A 38 -0.06 -2.31 13.46
C VAL A 38 -0.36 -3.75 13.87
N LEU A 39 0.64 -4.39 14.49
CA LEU A 39 0.43 -5.58 15.31
C LEU A 39 -0.27 -5.17 16.62
N ARG A 40 -1.54 -4.79 16.56
CA ARG A 40 -2.40 -4.70 17.77
C ARG A 40 -3.29 -5.94 17.86
N HIS A 41 -2.71 -7.12 18.11
CA HIS A 41 -3.49 -8.21 18.71
C HIS A 41 -2.71 -9.29 19.49
N TRP A 42 -1.48 -9.05 19.96
CA TRP A 42 -0.88 -9.96 20.95
C TRP A 42 -0.36 -9.16 22.15
N LYS A 43 -1.27 -8.46 22.82
CA LYS A 43 -1.11 -8.19 24.25
C LYS A 43 -1.72 -9.38 25.00
N TYR A 44 -0.87 -10.33 25.37
CA TYR A 44 -1.10 -11.14 26.57
C TYR A 44 -0.93 -10.24 27.80
#